data_AF-A0A9E5IFW8-F1
#
_entry.id   AF-A0A9E5IFW8-F1
#
_cell.length_a   1.000
_cell.length_b   1.000
_cell.length_c   1.000
_cell.angle_alpha   90.00
_cell.angle_beta   90.00
_cell.angle_gamma   90.00
#
_symmetry.space_group_name_H-M   'P 1'
#
loop_
_entity.id
_entity.type
_entity.pdbx_description
1 polymer ?
#
loop_
_entity_poly.entity_id
_entity_poly.type
_entity_poly.pdbx_seq_one_letter_code
_entity_poly.pdbx_strand_id
1 'polypeptide(L)'
;MPLSSSVLTGLRNIVGNANVLSLTPQQLRDNAGVLSKISGTFKLVIQDALISDLPTLAANSQVSGISVRDTASNVAASLQALNALGNTLTAIRPIDSDSVLNLSASQVTQFGGTIDLASRIDASGIDGFQVSVKDSAAAITQNLAGLRNLGARLVSFEAIGGSTAPTKIKADDALLFTRSIGLGIAVEDTADSISKNFDALSRLGQTLGPRVTSIIQTQPADLVLNARQLQMDFNAALIDPTTGILSKLIVNSAKVTDPITKVTTQYTTPYRIALQDTSANISRYVDVLPEVNAHLASIKQLGFATPLNISREQAKAAEPALSKIISAYSVQSPYIPATY
;
A
#
# COMPACT_ATOMS: atom_id res chain seq x y z
N MET A 1 -43.29 4.83 -46.58
CA MET A 1 -44.06 3.62 -46.23
C MET A 1 -43.27 2.86 -45.17
N PRO A 2 -43.82 2.59 -43.97
CA PRO A 2 -43.15 1.71 -43.04
C PRO A 2 -43.31 0.27 -43.56
N LEU A 3 -42.20 -0.47 -43.67
CA LEU A 3 -42.25 -1.90 -43.96
C LEU A 3 -42.86 -2.59 -42.74
N SER A 4 -44.03 -3.20 -42.91
CA SER A 4 -44.67 -3.99 -41.88
C SER A 4 -43.85 -5.26 -41.60
N SER A 5 -43.78 -5.65 -40.34
CA SER A 5 -43.10 -6.85 -39.81
C SER A 5 -43.65 -8.19 -40.33
N SER A 6 -44.54 -8.18 -41.33
CA SER A 6 -45.37 -9.31 -41.77
C SER A 6 -44.82 -10.12 -42.95
N VAL A 7 -43.70 -9.76 -43.57
CA VAL A 7 -43.16 -10.51 -44.73
C VAL A 7 -41.99 -11.45 -44.36
N LEU A 8 -41.32 -11.20 -43.23
CA LEU A 8 -40.19 -12.03 -42.80
C LEU A 8 -40.72 -13.27 -42.05
N THR A 9 -40.63 -14.46 -42.63
CA THR A 9 -41.17 -15.72 -42.05
C THR A 9 -40.11 -16.61 -41.39
N GLY A 10 -38.82 -16.29 -41.57
CA GLY A 10 -37.71 -16.98 -40.91
C GLY A 10 -36.34 -16.49 -41.38
N LEU A 11 -35.36 -16.46 -40.48
CA LEU A 11 -33.95 -16.24 -40.80
C LEU A 11 -33.21 -17.55 -40.57
N ARG A 12 -32.60 -18.11 -41.63
CA ARG A 12 -32.02 -19.47 -41.63
C ARG A 12 -30.49 -19.53 -41.71
N ASN A 13 -29.78 -18.41 -41.70
CA ASN A 13 -28.32 -18.44 -41.77
C ASN A 13 -27.65 -17.22 -41.10
N ILE A 14 -26.95 -17.45 -40.00
CA ILE A 14 -25.90 -16.56 -39.48
C ILE A 14 -24.61 -17.37 -39.67
N VAL A 15 -23.84 -17.12 -40.73
CA VAL A 15 -22.61 -17.86 -41.03
C VAL A 15 -21.40 -17.06 -40.56
N GLY A 16 -20.62 -17.64 -39.64
CA GLY A 16 -19.38 -17.08 -39.09
C GLY A 16 -19.04 -17.71 -37.74
N ASN A 17 -17.76 -17.91 -37.45
CA ASN A 17 -17.26 -18.66 -36.29
C ASN A 17 -17.88 -18.16 -34.96
N ALA A 18 -18.82 -18.95 -34.42
CA ALA A 18 -19.75 -18.67 -33.31
C ALA A 18 -20.93 -17.71 -33.65
N ASN A 19 -22.16 -18.25 -33.67
CA ASN A 19 -23.43 -17.54 -33.88
C ASN A 19 -23.76 -16.57 -32.74
N VAL A 20 -22.91 -15.58 -32.47
CA VAL A 20 -23.05 -14.62 -31.37
C VAL A 20 -23.51 -13.27 -31.93
N LEU A 21 -24.65 -12.78 -31.46
CA LEU A 21 -25.15 -11.44 -31.76
C LEU A 21 -24.88 -10.51 -30.59
N SER A 22 -24.25 -9.37 -30.86
CA SER A 22 -24.04 -8.33 -29.86
C SER A 22 -25.11 -7.25 -29.98
N LEU A 23 -25.83 -6.98 -28.89
CA LEU A 23 -26.99 -6.08 -28.86
C LEU A 23 -26.99 -5.24 -27.58
N THR A 24 -27.60 -4.07 -27.60
CA THR A 24 -27.98 -3.35 -26.36
C THR A 24 -29.30 -3.89 -25.80
N PRO A 25 -29.64 -3.66 -24.52
CA PRO A 25 -30.96 -4.03 -23.98
C PRO A 25 -32.12 -3.44 -24.80
N GLN A 26 -31.97 -2.21 -25.30
CA GLN A 26 -32.97 -1.57 -26.15
C GLN A 26 -33.14 -2.31 -27.49
N GLN A 27 -32.04 -2.68 -28.14
CA GLN A 27 -32.09 -3.46 -29.38
C GLN A 27 -32.69 -4.85 -29.16
N LEU A 28 -32.44 -5.49 -28.02
CA LEU A 28 -33.05 -6.77 -27.67
C LEU A 28 -34.58 -6.65 -27.57
N ARG A 29 -35.08 -5.59 -26.92
CA ARG A 29 -36.53 -5.32 -26.79
C ARG A 29 -37.17 -5.00 -28.15
N ASP A 30 -36.59 -4.05 -28.88
CA ASP A 30 -37.16 -3.56 -30.14
C ASP A 30 -37.17 -4.64 -31.23
N ASN A 31 -36.21 -5.58 -31.20
CA ASN A 31 -36.07 -6.64 -32.20
C ASN A 31 -36.55 -8.01 -31.72
N ALA A 32 -37.25 -8.12 -30.59
CA ALA A 32 -37.67 -9.41 -30.02
C ALA A 32 -38.46 -10.29 -31.02
N GLY A 33 -39.35 -9.69 -31.81
CA GLY A 33 -40.13 -10.39 -32.83
C GLY A 33 -39.35 -10.83 -34.08
N VAL A 34 -38.18 -10.23 -34.33
CA VAL A 34 -37.25 -10.68 -35.39
C VAL A 34 -36.34 -11.78 -34.85
N LEU A 35 -35.84 -11.62 -33.62
CA LEU A 35 -35.00 -12.61 -32.95
C LEU A 35 -35.73 -13.96 -32.76
N SER A 36 -37.04 -13.94 -32.50
CA SER A 36 -37.84 -15.17 -32.40
C SER A 36 -37.99 -15.93 -33.72
N LYS A 37 -37.67 -15.31 -34.86
CA LYS A 37 -37.71 -15.93 -36.20
C LYS A 37 -36.38 -16.53 -36.62
N ILE A 38 -35.32 -16.36 -35.82
CA ILE A 38 -34.02 -16.99 -36.07
C ILE A 38 -34.14 -18.47 -35.72
N SER A 39 -33.93 -19.32 -36.72
CA SER A 39 -33.92 -20.78 -36.53
C SER A 39 -32.48 -21.27 -36.30
N GLY A 40 -32.29 -22.16 -35.33
CA GLY A 40 -30.98 -22.73 -34.97
C GLY A 40 -30.42 -22.21 -33.65
N THR A 41 -29.20 -22.63 -33.30
CA THR A 41 -28.53 -22.18 -32.08
C THR A 41 -27.84 -20.84 -32.32
N PHE A 42 -28.18 -19.83 -31.53
CA PHE A 42 -27.46 -18.57 -31.47
C PHE A 42 -27.22 -18.18 -30.01
N LYS A 43 -26.34 -17.22 -29.79
CA LYS A 43 -26.08 -16.64 -28.48
C LYS A 43 -26.11 -15.13 -28.55
N LEU A 44 -26.43 -14.50 -27.44
CA LEU A 44 -26.50 -13.06 -27.30
C LEU A 44 -25.39 -12.60 -26.35
N VAL A 45 -24.73 -11.51 -26.72
CA VAL A 45 -23.88 -10.73 -25.83
C VAL A 45 -24.53 -9.36 -25.69
N ILE A 46 -24.97 -9.04 -24.47
CA ILE A 46 -25.68 -7.80 -24.20
C ILE A 46 -24.69 -6.74 -23.75
N GLN A 47 -24.68 -5.61 -24.45
CA GLN A 47 -23.78 -4.50 -24.21
C GLN A 47 -24.46 -3.37 -23.45
N ASP A 48 -23.74 -2.79 -22.48
CA ASP A 48 -24.18 -1.62 -21.72
C ASP A 48 -25.55 -1.82 -21.04
N ALA A 49 -25.76 -2.99 -20.45
CA ALA A 49 -26.95 -3.27 -19.65
C ALA A 49 -26.97 -2.41 -18.37
N LEU A 50 -28.14 -1.90 -18.00
CA LEU A 50 -28.34 -1.37 -16.66
C LEU A 50 -28.54 -2.54 -15.69
N ILE A 51 -28.28 -2.30 -14.41
CA ILE A 51 -28.51 -3.31 -13.38
C ILE A 51 -29.98 -3.72 -13.30
N SER A 52 -30.89 -2.80 -13.61
CA SER A 52 -32.32 -3.06 -13.71
C SER A 52 -32.70 -4.04 -14.83
N ASP A 53 -31.87 -4.21 -15.86
CA ASP A 53 -32.13 -5.16 -16.95
C ASP A 53 -31.76 -6.60 -16.55
N LEU A 54 -30.85 -6.78 -15.58
CA LEU A 54 -30.23 -8.07 -15.25
C LEU A 54 -31.21 -9.21 -14.93
N PRO A 55 -32.31 -9.02 -14.18
CA PRO A 55 -33.25 -10.12 -13.91
C PRO A 55 -33.83 -10.72 -15.20
N THR A 56 -34.12 -9.87 -16.20
CA THR A 56 -34.67 -10.34 -17.48
C THR A 56 -33.59 -10.96 -18.37
N LEU A 57 -32.39 -10.40 -18.37
CA LEU A 57 -31.26 -10.90 -19.16
C LEU A 57 -30.76 -12.24 -18.64
N ALA A 58 -30.68 -12.40 -17.32
CA ALA A 58 -30.25 -13.65 -16.67
C ALA A 58 -31.25 -14.80 -16.89
N ALA A 59 -32.54 -14.49 -17.09
CA ALA A 59 -33.55 -15.49 -17.41
C ALA A 59 -33.54 -15.93 -18.89
N ASN A 60 -32.85 -15.19 -19.77
CA ASN A 60 -32.82 -15.48 -21.19
C ASN A 60 -31.69 -16.47 -21.53
N SER A 61 -32.06 -17.71 -21.89
CA SER A 61 -31.12 -18.81 -22.19
C SER A 61 -30.22 -18.58 -23.41
N GLN A 62 -30.54 -17.59 -24.25
CA GLN A 62 -29.70 -17.19 -25.38
C GLN A 62 -28.57 -16.26 -24.92
N VAL A 63 -28.71 -15.56 -23.79
CA VAL A 63 -27.68 -14.66 -23.27
C VAL A 63 -26.49 -15.47 -22.75
N SER A 64 -25.30 -15.14 -23.25
CA SER A 64 -24.02 -15.77 -22.92
C SER A 64 -22.99 -14.79 -22.37
N GLY A 65 -23.26 -13.49 -22.50
CA GLY A 65 -22.41 -12.43 -21.99
C GLY A 65 -23.25 -11.18 -21.74
N ILE A 66 -22.92 -10.45 -20.67
CA ILE A 66 -23.53 -9.19 -20.28
C ILE A 66 -22.39 -8.27 -19.85
N SER A 67 -22.26 -7.12 -20.51
CA SER A 67 -21.54 -5.98 -19.94
C SER A 67 -22.54 -5.03 -19.30
N VAL A 68 -22.19 -4.53 -18.11
CA VAL A 68 -23.00 -3.60 -17.35
C VAL A 68 -22.41 -2.21 -17.46
N ARG A 69 -23.25 -1.21 -17.72
CA ARG A 69 -22.85 0.20 -17.68
C ARG A 69 -23.85 1.01 -16.85
N ASP A 70 -23.49 1.29 -15.61
CA ASP A 70 -24.39 1.89 -14.62
C ASP A 70 -23.61 2.82 -13.67
N THR A 71 -24.31 3.47 -12.74
CA THR A 71 -23.72 4.34 -11.72
C THR A 71 -23.00 3.54 -10.64
N ALA A 72 -22.01 4.16 -9.98
CA ALA A 72 -21.29 3.53 -8.88
C ALA A 72 -22.21 3.07 -7.74
N SER A 73 -23.24 3.87 -7.43
CA SER A 73 -24.22 3.54 -6.38
C SER A 73 -25.00 2.26 -6.71
N ASN A 74 -25.49 2.13 -7.95
CA ASN A 74 -26.25 0.95 -8.36
C ASN A 74 -25.36 -0.31 -8.37
N VAL A 75 -24.12 -0.17 -8.86
CA VAL A 75 -23.13 -1.27 -8.87
C VAL A 75 -22.78 -1.72 -7.45
N ALA A 76 -22.48 -0.78 -6.56
CA ALA A 76 -22.17 -1.07 -5.15
C ALA A 76 -23.33 -1.79 -4.43
N ALA A 77 -24.57 -1.36 -4.69
CA ALA A 77 -25.76 -1.98 -4.12
C ALA A 77 -26.04 -3.40 -4.64
N SER A 78 -25.50 -3.75 -5.82
CA SER A 78 -25.86 -4.98 -6.55
C SER A 78 -24.70 -5.95 -6.74
N LEU A 79 -23.60 -5.79 -5.99
CA LEU A 79 -22.41 -6.64 -6.08
C LEU A 79 -22.73 -8.13 -5.97
N GLN A 80 -23.67 -8.53 -5.10
CA GLN A 80 -24.09 -9.93 -4.97
C GLN A 80 -24.76 -10.44 -6.26
N ALA A 81 -25.68 -9.67 -6.84
CA ALA A 81 -26.38 -10.04 -8.06
C ALA A 81 -25.41 -10.11 -9.25
N LEU A 82 -24.49 -9.14 -9.34
CA LEU A 82 -23.42 -9.12 -10.33
C LEU A 82 -22.50 -10.34 -10.20
N ASN A 83 -22.09 -10.66 -8.97
CA ASN A 83 -21.26 -11.84 -8.70
C ASN A 83 -21.97 -13.16 -9.03
N ALA A 84 -23.30 -13.23 -8.83
CA ALA A 84 -24.10 -14.41 -9.14
C ALA A 84 -24.20 -14.71 -10.64
N LEU A 85 -23.95 -13.73 -11.53
CA LEU A 85 -23.90 -13.95 -12.97
C LEU A 85 -22.67 -14.76 -13.41
N GLY A 86 -21.63 -14.85 -12.57
CA GLY A 86 -20.39 -15.59 -12.84
C GLY A 86 -19.78 -15.19 -14.19
N ASN A 87 -19.47 -16.19 -15.02
CA ASN A 87 -18.86 -15.99 -16.34
C ASN A 87 -19.75 -15.26 -17.35
N THR A 88 -21.05 -15.13 -17.07
CA THR A 88 -21.97 -14.36 -17.94
C THR A 88 -21.70 -12.86 -17.82
N LEU A 89 -21.17 -12.40 -16.68
CA LEU A 89 -20.77 -11.01 -16.52
C LEU A 89 -19.38 -10.79 -17.11
N THR A 90 -19.29 -10.00 -18.17
CA THR A 90 -18.05 -9.85 -18.97
C THR A 90 -17.34 -8.52 -18.74
N ALA A 91 -18.07 -7.49 -18.31
CA ALA A 91 -17.51 -6.19 -17.92
C ALA A 91 -18.50 -5.41 -17.05
N ILE A 92 -17.99 -4.52 -16.21
CA ILE A 92 -18.79 -3.52 -15.50
C ILE A 92 -18.09 -2.17 -15.69
N ARG A 93 -18.82 -1.13 -16.10
CA ARG A 93 -18.26 0.19 -16.45
C ARG A 93 -19.10 1.32 -15.86
N PRO A 94 -18.49 2.45 -15.46
CA PRO A 94 -19.22 3.59 -14.96
C PRO A 94 -19.98 4.35 -16.06
N ILE A 95 -21.07 4.99 -15.64
CA ILE A 95 -21.74 6.06 -16.40
C ILE A 95 -21.60 7.42 -15.71
N ASP A 96 -21.33 7.43 -14.41
CA ASP A 96 -21.16 8.61 -13.57
C ASP A 96 -19.71 9.13 -13.59
N SER A 97 -19.56 10.45 -13.46
CA SER A 97 -18.26 11.12 -13.50
C SER A 97 -17.36 10.78 -12.31
N ASP A 98 -17.94 10.48 -11.15
CA ASP A 98 -17.20 10.26 -9.93
C ASP A 98 -16.58 8.85 -9.90
N SER A 99 -17.27 7.85 -10.49
CA SER A 99 -16.76 6.48 -10.67
C SER A 99 -16.17 5.84 -9.40
N VAL A 100 -16.65 6.20 -8.20
CA VAL A 100 -16.19 5.64 -6.91
C VAL A 100 -17.24 4.70 -6.29
N LEU A 101 -16.89 3.42 -6.16
CA LEU A 101 -17.67 2.44 -5.40
C LEU A 101 -17.45 2.65 -3.90
N ASN A 102 -18.48 3.08 -3.19
CA ASN A 102 -18.48 3.18 -1.73
C ASN A 102 -18.91 1.83 -1.12
N LEU A 103 -17.97 1.10 -0.55
CA LEU A 103 -18.16 -0.28 -0.09
C LEU A 103 -17.85 -0.44 1.40
N SER A 104 -18.40 -1.48 2.03
CA SER A 104 -17.91 -1.97 3.32
C SER A 104 -16.62 -2.78 3.13
N ALA A 105 -15.84 -2.96 4.20
CA ALA A 105 -14.62 -3.74 4.14
C ALA A 105 -14.93 -5.23 3.87
N SER A 106 -16.08 -5.72 4.35
CA SER A 106 -16.57 -7.07 4.08
C SER A 106 -16.96 -7.28 2.60
N GLN A 107 -17.58 -6.29 1.96
CA GLN A 107 -17.92 -6.36 0.54
C GLN A 107 -16.67 -6.48 -0.34
N VAL A 108 -15.59 -5.78 0.00
CA VAL A 108 -14.31 -5.88 -0.72
C VAL A 108 -13.79 -7.32 -0.72
N THR A 109 -13.79 -7.98 0.43
CA THR A 109 -13.33 -9.37 0.55
C THR A 109 -14.30 -10.34 -0.12
N GLN A 110 -15.61 -10.16 0.07
CA GLN A 110 -16.63 -11.08 -0.43
C GLN A 110 -16.77 -11.05 -1.95
N PHE A 111 -16.63 -9.86 -2.56
CA PHE A 111 -16.90 -9.64 -3.99
C PHE A 111 -15.66 -9.21 -4.77
N GLY A 112 -14.45 -9.53 -4.28
CA GLY A 112 -13.18 -9.08 -4.85
C GLY A 112 -13.04 -9.33 -6.36
N GLY A 113 -13.51 -10.48 -6.88
CA GLY A 113 -13.47 -10.77 -8.32
C GLY A 113 -14.42 -9.90 -9.16
N THR A 114 -15.64 -9.63 -8.66
CA THR A 114 -16.59 -8.72 -9.32
C THR A 114 -16.08 -7.28 -9.26
N ILE A 115 -15.52 -6.87 -8.12
CA ILE A 115 -14.92 -5.56 -7.93
C ILE A 115 -13.71 -5.41 -8.86
N ASP A 116 -12.88 -6.45 -9.02
CA ASP A 116 -11.79 -6.47 -9.98
C ASP A 116 -12.30 -6.23 -11.40
N LEU A 117 -13.32 -6.96 -11.83
CA LEU A 117 -13.95 -6.74 -13.13
C LEU A 117 -14.45 -5.31 -13.33
N ALA A 118 -15.07 -4.70 -12.31
CA ALA A 118 -15.59 -3.34 -12.35
C ALA A 118 -14.50 -2.26 -12.44
N SER A 119 -13.32 -2.57 -11.96
CA SER A 119 -12.19 -1.63 -11.95
C SER A 119 -11.22 -1.78 -13.11
N ARG A 120 -11.39 -2.83 -13.91
CA ARG A 120 -10.51 -3.09 -15.03
C ARG A 120 -10.66 -1.93 -16.01
N ILE A 121 -9.55 -1.24 -16.23
CA ILE A 121 -9.40 -0.35 -17.37
C ILE A 121 -9.23 -1.27 -18.56
N ASP A 122 -10.21 -1.30 -19.46
CA ASP A 122 -10.09 -2.08 -20.68
C ASP A 122 -9.02 -1.46 -21.62
N ALA A 123 -8.62 -2.20 -22.65
CA ALA A 123 -7.60 -1.73 -23.60
C ALA A 123 -7.99 -0.43 -24.33
N SER A 124 -9.26 -0.02 -24.24
CA SER A 124 -9.78 1.25 -24.75
C SER A 124 -9.54 2.44 -23.81
N GLY A 125 -8.92 2.25 -22.64
CA GLY A 125 -8.54 3.34 -21.74
C GLY A 125 -9.72 4.00 -21.03
N ILE A 126 -10.80 3.26 -20.82
CA ILE A 126 -11.99 3.78 -20.13
C ILE A 126 -11.82 3.52 -18.63
N ASP A 127 -11.90 4.59 -17.83
CA ASP A 127 -11.65 4.57 -16.39
C ASP A 127 -12.65 3.62 -15.69
N GLY A 128 -12.14 2.48 -15.21
CA GLY A 128 -12.90 1.59 -14.34
C GLY A 128 -13.20 2.25 -13.00
N PHE A 129 -14.04 1.62 -12.20
CA PHE A 129 -14.38 2.15 -10.87
C PHE A 129 -13.17 2.20 -9.92
N GLN A 130 -13.03 3.32 -9.22
CA GLN A 130 -12.26 3.43 -7.99
C GLN A 130 -13.07 2.89 -6.80
N VAL A 131 -12.42 2.63 -5.67
CA VAL A 131 -13.06 2.09 -4.47
C VAL A 131 -12.75 2.98 -3.28
N SER A 132 -13.80 3.38 -2.55
CA SER A 132 -13.69 3.96 -1.21
C SER A 132 -14.36 3.01 -0.22
N VAL A 133 -13.75 2.80 0.95
CA VAL A 133 -14.29 1.92 1.97
C VAL A 133 -14.80 2.70 3.16
N LYS A 134 -16.00 2.41 3.64
CA LYS A 134 -16.58 2.98 4.86
C LYS A 134 -17.13 1.87 5.75
N ASP A 135 -16.47 1.62 6.88
CA ASP A 135 -16.81 0.52 7.78
C ASP A 135 -16.26 0.76 9.19
N SER A 136 -16.56 -0.10 10.17
CA SER A 136 -15.93 -0.02 11.49
C SER A 136 -14.41 -0.25 11.41
N ALA A 137 -13.64 0.34 12.33
CA ALA A 137 -12.19 0.13 12.41
C ALA A 137 -11.81 -1.36 12.56
N ALA A 138 -12.64 -2.13 13.27
CA ALA A 138 -12.46 -3.58 13.42
C ALA A 138 -12.69 -4.33 12.10
N ALA A 139 -13.74 -4.00 11.36
CA ALA A 139 -14.00 -4.61 10.05
C ALA A 139 -12.91 -4.27 9.03
N ILE A 140 -12.42 -3.01 9.03
CA ILE A 140 -11.31 -2.59 8.18
C ILE A 140 -10.06 -3.42 8.47
N THR A 141 -9.67 -3.54 9.75
CA THR A 141 -8.46 -4.28 10.14
C THR A 141 -8.57 -5.79 9.87
N GLN A 142 -9.76 -6.38 10.00
CA GLN A 142 -10.02 -7.78 9.65
C GLN A 142 -9.91 -8.07 8.15
N ASN A 143 -10.16 -7.07 7.30
CA ASN A 143 -10.24 -7.23 5.83
C ASN A 143 -9.06 -6.58 5.08
N LEU A 144 -7.93 -6.31 5.76
CA LEU A 144 -6.78 -5.61 5.16
C LEU A 144 -6.23 -6.31 3.91
N ALA A 145 -6.26 -7.63 3.83
CA ALA A 145 -5.81 -8.35 2.64
C ALA A 145 -6.63 -7.97 1.39
N GLY A 146 -7.96 -7.88 1.52
CA GLY A 146 -8.84 -7.42 0.44
C GLY A 146 -8.53 -5.98 0.03
N LEU A 147 -8.33 -5.10 1.01
CA LEU A 147 -7.96 -3.70 0.76
C LEU A 147 -6.59 -3.56 0.07
N ARG A 148 -5.58 -4.35 0.46
CA ARG A 148 -4.27 -4.38 -0.21
C ARG A 148 -4.38 -4.85 -1.66
N ASN A 149 -5.22 -5.85 -1.93
CA ASN A 149 -5.42 -6.38 -3.29
C ASN A 149 -6.05 -5.38 -4.26
N LEU A 150 -6.78 -4.38 -3.76
CA LEU A 150 -7.29 -3.29 -4.60
C LEU A 150 -6.16 -2.39 -5.14
N GLY A 151 -4.98 -2.38 -4.51
CA GLY A 151 -3.82 -1.61 -4.96
C GLY A 151 -4.15 -0.13 -5.19
N ALA A 152 -3.76 0.42 -6.34
CA ALA A 152 -3.98 1.83 -6.68
C ALA A 152 -5.48 2.23 -6.72
N ARG A 153 -6.39 1.28 -6.92
CA ARG A 153 -7.84 1.54 -7.06
C ARG A 153 -8.54 1.93 -5.77
N LEU A 154 -8.02 1.51 -4.61
CA LEU A 154 -8.59 1.86 -3.30
C LEU A 154 -8.26 3.32 -2.95
N VAL A 155 -9.04 4.31 -3.35
CA VAL A 155 -8.67 5.73 -3.11
C VAL A 155 -8.55 6.09 -1.64
N SER A 156 -9.46 5.59 -0.80
CA SER A 156 -9.51 5.90 0.62
C SER A 156 -10.25 4.84 1.41
N PHE A 157 -10.05 4.85 2.72
CA PHE A 157 -10.96 4.19 3.66
C PHE A 157 -11.17 5.02 4.92
N GLU A 158 -12.41 5.05 5.38
CA GLU A 158 -12.88 5.83 6.53
C GLU A 158 -13.50 4.89 7.55
N ALA A 159 -13.09 5.01 8.81
CA ALA A 159 -13.71 4.26 9.89
C ALA A 159 -14.95 4.98 10.44
N ILE A 160 -16.06 4.25 10.61
CA ILE A 160 -17.28 4.73 11.27
C ILE A 160 -17.43 4.17 12.68
N GLY A 161 -18.29 4.82 13.47
CA GLY A 161 -18.67 4.35 14.81
C GLY A 161 -17.80 4.88 15.95
N GLY A 162 -16.90 5.84 15.70
CA GLY A 162 -16.24 6.66 16.73
C GLY A 162 -15.44 5.85 17.76
N SER A 163 -14.22 5.45 17.43
CA SER A 163 -13.25 4.98 18.43
C SER A 163 -12.34 6.12 18.86
N THR A 164 -12.26 6.40 20.16
CA THR A 164 -11.24 7.29 20.72
C THR A 164 -9.88 6.60 20.81
N ALA A 165 -9.86 5.27 20.88
CA ALA A 165 -8.63 4.49 20.86
C ALA A 165 -8.03 4.41 19.45
N PRO A 166 -6.70 4.50 19.31
CA PRO A 166 -6.04 4.36 18.02
C PRO A 166 -6.21 2.93 17.47
N THR A 167 -6.37 2.83 16.16
CA THR A 167 -6.40 1.55 15.44
C THR A 167 -5.00 0.97 15.38
N LYS A 168 -4.86 -0.25 15.86
CA LYS A 168 -3.59 -0.99 15.86
C LYS A 168 -3.34 -1.59 14.48
N ILE A 169 -2.15 -1.36 13.93
CA ILE A 169 -1.74 -1.88 12.62
C ILE A 169 -0.35 -2.52 12.68
N LYS A 170 -0.01 -3.32 11.68
CA LYS A 170 1.34 -3.84 11.46
C LYS A 170 2.19 -2.85 10.67
N ALA A 171 3.51 -2.98 10.75
CA ALA A 171 4.42 -2.10 10.03
C ALA A 171 4.28 -2.26 8.50
N ASP A 172 3.99 -3.49 8.05
CA ASP A 172 3.70 -3.82 6.65
C ASP A 172 2.46 -3.08 6.10
N ASP A 173 1.57 -2.60 6.98
CA ASP A 173 0.36 -1.87 6.62
C ASP A 173 0.56 -0.38 6.41
N ALA A 174 1.75 0.15 6.74
CA ALA A 174 1.98 1.58 6.77
C ALA A 174 1.63 2.28 5.45
N LEU A 175 1.99 1.70 4.31
CA LEU A 175 1.68 2.30 3.01
C LEU A 175 0.17 2.32 2.73
N LEU A 176 -0.55 1.24 3.04
CA LEU A 176 -2.00 1.19 2.88
C LEU A 176 -2.69 2.28 3.73
N PHE A 177 -2.26 2.43 4.98
CA PHE A 177 -2.88 3.38 5.93
C PHE A 177 -2.61 4.86 5.63
N THR A 178 -1.71 5.18 4.69
CA THR A 178 -1.63 6.55 4.13
C THR A 178 -2.96 7.01 3.51
N ARG A 179 -3.83 6.07 3.12
CA ARG A 179 -5.15 6.33 2.52
C ARG A 179 -6.29 6.39 3.53
N SER A 180 -5.96 6.31 4.84
CA SER A 180 -6.95 6.31 5.91
C SER A 180 -7.46 7.71 6.26
N ILE A 181 -8.76 7.83 6.46
CA ILE A 181 -9.43 9.08 6.86
C ILE A 181 -9.96 8.93 8.29
N GLY A 182 -9.72 9.94 9.13
CA GLY A 182 -10.27 10.06 10.49
C GLY A 182 -9.70 9.10 11.55
N LEU A 183 -8.97 8.05 11.16
CA LEU A 183 -8.37 7.09 12.10
C LEU A 183 -7.14 7.63 12.84
N GLY A 184 -7.12 7.51 14.16
CA GLY A 184 -5.87 7.45 14.93
C GLY A 184 -5.20 6.09 14.72
N ILE A 185 -3.87 6.07 14.63
CA ILE A 185 -3.08 4.90 14.25
C ILE A 185 -1.99 4.64 15.28
N ALA A 186 -1.94 3.40 15.78
CA ALA A 186 -0.83 2.87 16.56
C ALA A 186 -0.20 1.71 15.78
N VAL A 187 1.11 1.73 15.60
CA VAL A 187 1.83 0.64 14.94
C VAL A 187 2.38 -0.29 16.02
N GLU A 188 2.06 -1.58 15.94
CA GLU A 188 2.54 -2.61 16.87
C GLU A 188 3.11 -3.80 16.11
N ASP A 189 4.44 -3.88 16.00
CA ASP A 189 5.12 -4.92 15.22
C ASP A 189 6.51 -5.29 15.75
N THR A 190 7.16 -6.28 15.16
CA THR A 190 8.53 -6.68 15.49
C THR A 190 9.54 -5.62 15.05
N ALA A 191 10.73 -5.61 15.67
CA ALA A 191 11.83 -4.72 15.28
C ALA A 191 12.20 -4.89 13.81
N ASP A 192 12.22 -6.12 13.31
CA ASP A 192 12.54 -6.44 11.92
C ASP A 192 11.52 -5.85 10.95
N SER A 193 10.22 -6.04 11.23
CA SER A 193 9.15 -5.48 10.39
C SER A 193 9.16 -3.96 10.41
N ILE A 194 9.37 -3.34 11.57
CA ILE A 194 9.49 -1.88 11.69
C ILE A 194 10.68 -1.37 10.90
N SER A 195 11.84 -2.03 11.03
CA SER A 195 13.07 -1.67 10.32
C SER A 195 12.91 -1.77 8.80
N LYS A 196 12.32 -2.88 8.32
CA LYS A 196 12.07 -3.12 6.88
C LYS A 196 11.10 -2.11 6.27
N ASN A 197 10.10 -1.68 7.03
CA ASN A 197 9.04 -0.79 6.56
C ASN A 197 9.23 0.67 7.00
N PHE A 198 10.42 1.03 7.50
CA PHE A 198 10.63 2.34 8.10
C PHE A 198 10.36 3.51 7.13
N ASP A 199 10.71 3.37 5.85
CA ASP A 199 10.40 4.38 4.82
C ASP A 199 8.88 4.56 4.63
N ALA A 200 8.12 3.47 4.68
CA ALA A 200 6.66 3.50 4.59
C ALA A 200 6.03 4.09 5.86
N LEU A 201 6.58 3.77 7.04
CA LEU A 201 6.20 4.37 8.32
C LEU A 201 6.47 5.87 8.35
N SER A 202 7.58 6.33 7.76
CA SER A 202 7.89 7.76 7.63
C SER A 202 6.86 8.48 6.76
N ARG A 203 6.52 7.90 5.60
CA ARG A 203 5.45 8.42 4.75
C ARG A 203 4.11 8.45 5.48
N LEU A 204 3.77 7.42 6.24
CA LEU A 204 2.56 7.39 7.06
C LEU A 204 2.52 8.55 8.06
N GLY A 205 3.62 8.78 8.79
CA GLY A 205 3.74 9.89 9.73
C GLY A 205 3.64 11.27 9.05
N GLN A 206 4.22 11.43 7.86
CA GLN A 206 4.12 12.67 7.09
C GLN A 206 2.69 12.92 6.59
N THR A 207 2.01 11.89 6.09
CA THR A 207 0.65 12.01 5.52
C THR A 207 -0.41 12.21 6.60
N LEU A 208 -0.31 11.49 7.72
CA LEU A 208 -1.34 11.50 8.77
C LEU A 208 -1.02 12.43 9.95
N GLY A 209 0.24 12.86 10.08
CA GLY A 209 0.70 13.77 11.12
C GLY A 209 0.36 13.27 12.53
N PRO A 210 -0.34 14.05 13.36
CA PRO A 210 -0.61 13.72 14.77
C PRO A 210 -1.54 12.50 14.94
N ARG A 211 -2.15 12.01 13.85
CA ARG A 211 -2.99 10.82 13.88
C ARG A 211 -2.17 9.54 14.05
N VAL A 212 -0.86 9.54 13.76
CA VAL A 212 0.01 8.42 14.15
C VAL A 212 0.45 8.65 15.59
N THR A 213 -0.17 7.94 16.52
CA THR A 213 -0.02 8.18 17.96
C THR A 213 1.20 7.47 18.55
N SER A 214 1.58 6.32 17.99
CA SER A 214 2.69 5.53 18.49
C SER A 214 3.22 4.54 17.45
N ILE A 215 4.51 4.21 17.54
CA ILE A 215 5.12 3.05 16.87
C ILE A 215 5.84 2.24 17.94
N ILE A 216 5.39 1.01 18.15
CA ILE A 216 5.67 0.18 19.31
C ILE A 216 6.23 -1.17 18.84
N GLN A 217 7.38 -1.55 19.40
CA GLN A 217 7.95 -2.89 19.20
C GLN A 217 7.20 -3.90 20.06
N THR A 218 6.70 -4.98 19.48
CA THR A 218 6.03 -6.06 20.24
C THR A 218 7.01 -6.89 21.08
N GLN A 219 8.30 -6.86 20.71
CA GLN A 219 9.38 -7.54 21.41
C GLN A 219 10.65 -6.68 21.39
N PRO A 220 11.40 -6.59 22.51
CA PRO A 220 12.65 -5.85 22.54
C PRO A 220 13.70 -6.46 21.60
N ALA A 221 14.01 -5.75 20.52
CA ALA A 221 15.06 -6.11 19.58
C ALA A 221 15.62 -4.84 18.92
N ASP A 222 16.71 -5.00 18.17
CA ASP A 222 17.46 -3.88 17.63
C ASP A 222 16.80 -3.35 16.34
N LEU A 223 16.64 -2.03 16.22
CA LEU A 223 16.03 -1.38 15.04
C LEU A 223 17.09 -1.01 13.98
N VAL A 224 17.20 -1.83 12.95
CA VAL A 224 18.15 -1.66 11.85
C VAL A 224 17.72 -0.51 10.93
N LEU A 225 18.24 0.71 11.15
CA LEU A 225 17.99 1.87 10.30
C LEU A 225 19.25 2.31 9.55
N ASN A 226 19.06 2.86 8.35
CA ASN A 226 20.13 3.54 7.63
C ASN A 226 20.18 5.03 8.00
N ALA A 227 21.25 5.68 7.58
CA ALA A 227 21.49 7.05 7.97
C ALA A 227 20.54 8.09 7.35
N ARG A 228 19.93 7.81 6.19
CA ARG A 228 18.84 8.63 5.63
C ARG A 228 17.60 8.53 6.53
N GLN A 229 17.27 7.34 6.97
CA GLN A 229 16.11 7.05 7.82
C GLN A 229 16.20 7.78 9.16
N LEU A 230 17.41 7.96 9.71
CA LEU A 230 17.64 8.74 10.92
C LEU A 230 17.43 10.26 10.77
N GLN A 231 17.43 10.77 9.53
CA GLN A 231 17.30 12.21 9.24
C GLN A 231 15.86 12.60 8.86
N MET A 232 14.93 11.64 8.76
CA MET A 232 13.55 11.93 8.39
C MET A 232 12.78 12.47 9.60
N ASP A 233 12.19 13.66 9.45
CA ASP A 233 11.35 14.31 10.46
C ASP A 233 10.06 13.50 10.69
N PHE A 234 10.04 12.67 11.73
CA PHE A 234 8.82 12.03 12.20
C PHE A 234 8.07 12.99 13.13
N ASN A 235 6.85 13.39 12.73
CA ASN A 235 5.92 14.08 13.64
C ASN A 235 5.26 13.13 14.66
N ALA A 236 5.38 11.81 14.48
CA ALA A 236 4.82 10.78 15.34
C ALA A 236 5.86 10.28 16.35
N ALA A 237 5.51 10.22 17.63
CA ALA A 237 6.38 9.65 18.65
C ALA A 237 6.57 8.14 18.41
N LEU A 238 7.82 7.68 18.27
CA LEU A 238 8.17 6.27 18.42
C LEU A 238 8.11 5.95 19.94
N ILE A 239 7.41 4.89 20.37
CA ILE A 239 7.15 4.62 21.81
C ILE A 239 7.45 3.14 22.12
N ASP A 240 8.31 2.85 23.11
CA ASP A 240 8.53 1.48 23.62
C ASP A 240 7.43 1.10 24.64
N PRO A 241 6.81 -0.09 24.56
CA PRO A 241 5.68 -0.46 25.41
C PRO A 241 6.04 -0.79 26.85
N THR A 242 7.33 -0.97 27.16
CA THR A 242 7.78 -1.37 28.51
C THR A 242 8.06 -0.15 29.41
N THR A 243 8.28 1.02 28.82
CA THR A 243 8.79 2.21 29.53
C THR A 243 8.02 3.49 29.20
N GLY A 244 7.08 3.46 28.23
CA GLY A 244 6.30 4.62 27.80
C GLY A 244 7.11 5.67 27.05
N ILE A 245 8.35 5.35 26.68
CA ILE A 245 9.37 6.22 26.11
C ILE A 245 10.32 5.35 25.28
N LEU A 246 10.86 5.78 24.12
CA LEU A 246 11.89 5.02 23.38
C LEU A 246 12.98 4.42 24.29
N SER A 247 12.95 3.11 24.58
CA SER A 247 14.02 2.46 25.36
C SER A 247 14.95 1.57 24.56
N LYS A 248 14.81 1.44 23.24
CA LYS A 248 15.84 0.76 22.43
C LYS A 248 15.82 1.08 20.94
N LEU A 249 16.15 2.31 20.56
CA LEU A 249 16.75 2.50 19.24
C LEU A 249 18.13 1.81 19.32
N ILE A 250 18.39 0.81 18.49
CA ILE A 250 19.75 0.33 18.17
C ILE A 250 19.85 0.40 16.68
N VAL A 251 20.41 1.50 16.20
CA VAL A 251 20.64 1.69 14.77
C VAL A 251 21.71 0.71 14.33
N ASN A 252 21.33 -0.31 13.57
CA ASN A 252 22.26 -1.26 13.00
C ASN A 252 22.58 -0.81 11.56
N SER A 253 23.84 -0.46 11.27
CA SER A 253 24.32 0.11 10.00
C SER A 253 24.21 1.63 9.83
N ALA A 254 24.26 2.39 10.93
CA ALA A 254 24.57 3.82 10.83
C ALA A 254 26.01 3.98 10.30
N LYS A 255 26.13 4.63 9.15
CA LYS A 255 27.40 5.08 8.59
C LYS A 255 27.81 6.37 9.30
N VAL A 256 29.10 6.50 9.54
CA VAL A 256 29.77 7.67 10.12
C VAL A 256 29.74 8.88 9.15
N THR A 257 29.36 8.66 7.88
CA THR A 257 29.20 9.69 6.83
C THR A 257 28.07 10.68 7.03
N ASP A 258 27.15 10.39 7.95
CA ASP A 258 25.92 11.16 8.13
C ASP A 258 25.92 11.83 9.51
N PRO A 259 25.50 13.09 9.62
CA PRO A 259 25.55 13.83 10.88
C PRO A 259 24.63 13.17 11.92
N ILE A 260 25.20 12.27 12.73
CA ILE A 260 24.60 11.71 13.95
C ILE A 260 24.19 12.85 14.92
N THR A 261 24.76 14.04 14.76
CA THR A 261 24.42 15.28 15.46
C THR A 261 22.98 15.77 15.29
N LYS A 262 22.26 15.39 14.22
CA LYS A 262 20.81 15.67 14.14
C LYS A 262 19.98 14.78 15.07
N VAL A 263 20.45 13.56 15.33
CA VAL A 263 19.75 12.57 16.18
C VAL A 263 19.87 12.95 17.66
N THR A 264 20.91 13.70 18.07
CA THR A 264 21.13 14.10 19.48
C THR A 264 20.24 15.25 19.94
N THR A 265 19.62 16.02 19.04
CA THR A 265 18.77 17.17 19.40
C THR A 265 17.27 16.90 19.33
N GLN A 266 16.85 15.83 18.65
CA GLN A 266 15.43 15.55 18.36
C GLN A 266 14.76 14.62 19.39
N TYR A 267 15.55 13.82 20.11
CA TYR A 267 15.05 12.85 21.07
C TYR A 267 15.48 13.22 22.49
N THR A 268 14.53 13.54 23.36
CA THR A 268 14.75 13.88 24.78
C THR A 268 14.99 12.67 25.68
N THR A 269 15.10 11.48 25.10
CA THR A 269 15.03 10.18 25.79
C THR A 269 16.25 9.32 25.46
N PRO A 270 16.74 8.47 26.39
CA PRO A 270 18.02 7.79 26.21
C PRO A 270 17.95 6.66 25.17
N TYR A 271 18.67 6.82 24.07
CA TYR A 271 18.83 5.81 23.01
C TYR A 271 20.27 5.29 22.90
N ARG A 272 20.49 4.22 22.11
CA ARG A 272 21.80 3.67 21.79
C ARG A 272 22.03 3.51 20.28
N ILE A 273 23.27 3.51 19.81
CA ILE A 273 23.63 3.41 18.39
C ILE A 273 24.72 2.33 18.24
N ALA A 274 24.51 1.38 17.34
CA ALA A 274 25.51 0.39 16.93
C ALA A 274 26.05 0.75 15.53
N LEU A 275 27.13 1.54 15.48
CA LEU A 275 27.70 1.99 14.21
C LEU A 275 28.29 0.81 13.43
N GLN A 276 28.02 0.75 12.13
CA GLN A 276 28.74 -0.14 11.21
C GLN A 276 29.21 0.63 9.98
N ASP A 277 30.52 0.77 9.81
CA ASP A 277 31.08 1.50 8.68
C ASP A 277 32.50 1.04 8.33
N THR A 278 33.00 1.44 7.17
CA THR A 278 34.38 1.19 6.75
C THR A 278 35.37 1.98 7.60
N SER A 279 36.60 1.44 7.73
CA SER A 279 37.72 2.10 8.42
C SER A 279 38.00 3.51 7.88
N ALA A 280 37.85 3.71 6.57
CA ALA A 280 38.03 5.00 5.90
C ALA A 280 37.00 6.04 6.38
N ASN A 281 35.73 5.66 6.50
CA ASN A 281 34.68 6.55 6.99
C ASN A 281 34.83 6.83 8.49
N ILE A 282 35.15 5.82 9.30
CA ILE A 282 35.44 6.01 10.73
C ILE A 282 36.60 7.00 10.91
N SER A 283 37.66 6.88 10.11
CA SER A 283 38.79 7.83 10.13
C SER A 283 38.36 9.24 9.73
N ARG A 284 37.55 9.36 8.67
CA ARG A 284 37.13 10.65 8.10
C ARG A 284 36.27 11.48 9.03
N TYR A 285 35.40 10.84 9.84
CA TYR A 285 34.53 11.57 10.78
C TYR A 285 34.74 11.15 12.24
N VAL A 286 35.99 10.81 12.58
CA VAL A 286 36.39 10.50 13.97
C VAL A 286 36.06 11.64 14.93
N ASP A 287 36.09 12.88 14.45
CA ASP A 287 35.86 14.10 15.24
C ASP A 287 34.43 14.24 15.74
N VAL A 288 33.47 13.53 15.12
CA VAL A 288 32.05 13.54 15.53
C VAL A 288 31.78 12.51 16.62
N LEU A 289 32.60 11.46 16.72
CA LEU A 289 32.39 10.36 17.67
C LEU A 289 32.35 10.80 19.14
N PRO A 290 33.15 11.78 19.62
CA PRO A 290 33.04 12.30 20.98
C PRO A 290 31.66 12.89 21.29
N GLU A 291 31.08 13.65 20.37
CA GLU A 291 29.80 14.35 20.56
C GLU A 291 28.64 13.39 20.76
N VAL A 292 28.74 12.21 20.15
CA VAL A 292 27.67 11.20 20.13
C VAL A 292 27.97 10.02 21.06
N ASN A 293 29.12 10.04 21.76
CA ASN A 293 29.61 8.92 22.54
C ASN A 293 28.63 8.46 23.62
N ALA A 294 27.89 9.37 24.26
CA ALA A 294 26.87 9.04 25.26
C ALA A 294 25.78 8.09 24.70
N HIS A 295 25.58 8.12 23.39
CA HIS A 295 24.61 7.30 22.67
C HIS A 295 25.25 6.11 21.95
N LEU A 296 26.58 6.02 21.83
CA LEU A 296 27.22 4.87 21.18
C LEU A 296 27.19 3.63 22.08
N ALA A 297 26.71 2.51 21.56
CA ALA A 297 26.83 1.18 22.17
C ALA A 297 28.02 0.41 21.61
N SER A 298 28.24 0.45 20.30
CA SER A 298 29.32 -0.26 19.63
C SER A 298 29.68 0.39 18.28
N ILE A 299 30.88 0.10 17.80
CA ILE A 299 31.36 0.43 16.46
C ILE A 299 31.90 -0.84 15.80
N LYS A 300 31.44 -1.18 14.60
CA LYS A 300 31.90 -2.33 13.81
C LYS A 300 32.51 -1.85 12.50
N GLN A 301 33.75 -2.26 12.23
CA GLN A 301 34.39 -2.02 10.94
C GLN A 301 33.80 -2.98 9.88
N LEU A 302 33.39 -2.43 8.73
CA LEU A 302 32.91 -3.18 7.57
C LEU A 302 34.03 -3.35 6.53
N GLY A 303 33.98 -4.47 5.82
CA GLY A 303 35.01 -4.84 4.83
C GLY A 303 36.32 -5.23 5.49
N PHE A 304 37.43 -5.04 4.78
CA PHE A 304 38.77 -5.25 5.34
C PHE A 304 39.13 -4.10 6.26
N ALA A 305 39.33 -4.40 7.55
CA ALA A 305 39.79 -3.42 8.52
C ALA A 305 41.19 -2.92 8.12
N THR A 306 41.32 -1.62 7.90
CA THR A 306 42.58 -0.93 7.67
C THR A 306 42.88 -0.05 8.88
N PRO A 307 44.13 0.37 9.10
CA PRO A 307 44.44 1.35 10.12
C PRO A 307 43.55 2.60 9.99
N LEU A 308 43.09 3.12 11.11
CA LEU A 308 42.36 4.37 11.17
C LEU A 308 43.36 5.53 10.94
N ASN A 309 43.19 6.28 9.86
CA ASN A 309 44.11 7.34 9.46
C ASN A 309 43.75 8.66 10.15
N ILE A 310 44.16 8.81 11.42
CA ILE A 310 43.77 9.91 12.32
C ILE A 310 44.97 10.43 13.11
N SER A 311 44.97 11.72 13.45
CA SER A 311 46.04 12.33 14.27
C SER A 311 46.01 11.84 15.73
N ARG A 312 47.08 12.10 16.49
CA ARG A 312 47.13 11.74 17.92
C ARG A 312 46.08 12.49 18.73
N GLU A 313 45.83 13.73 18.36
CA GLU A 313 44.85 14.62 18.99
C GLU A 313 43.43 14.08 18.78
N GLN A 314 43.10 13.68 17.54
CA GLN A 314 41.82 13.07 17.19
C GLN A 314 41.62 11.71 17.90
N ALA A 315 42.66 10.88 17.92
CA ALA A 315 42.62 9.59 18.63
C ALA A 315 42.38 9.77 20.14
N LYS A 316 43.02 10.77 20.76
CA LYS A 316 42.84 11.10 22.17
C LYS A 316 41.45 11.65 22.46
N ALA A 317 40.94 12.55 21.61
CA ALA A 317 39.60 13.12 21.78
C ALA A 317 38.50 12.06 21.63
N ALA A 318 38.66 11.14 20.68
CA ALA A 318 37.70 10.08 20.41
C ALA A 318 37.92 8.79 21.21
N GLU A 319 38.91 8.72 22.09
CA GLU A 319 39.28 7.52 22.86
C GLU A 319 38.07 6.82 23.52
N PRO A 320 37.13 7.52 24.21
CA PRO A 320 35.96 6.87 24.81
C PRO A 320 35.05 6.20 23.79
N ALA A 321 34.90 6.77 22.59
CA ALA A 321 34.09 6.22 21.52
C ALA A 321 34.83 5.10 20.76
N LEU A 322 36.13 5.26 20.50
CA LEU A 322 36.98 4.26 19.84
C LEU A 322 37.13 2.99 20.69
N SER A 323 37.05 3.11 22.02
CA SER A 323 37.01 1.95 22.94
C SER A 323 35.79 1.03 22.71
N LYS A 324 34.77 1.51 22.00
CA LYS A 324 33.56 0.76 21.66
C LYS A 324 33.68 0.02 20.32
N ILE A 325 34.83 0.08 19.66
CA ILE A 325 35.11 -0.74 18.48
C ILE A 325 35.22 -2.21 18.90
N ILE A 326 34.32 -3.07 18.38
CA ILE A 326 34.18 -4.47 18.83
C ILE A 326 35.26 -5.42 18.29
N SER A 327 36.26 -4.90 17.58
CA SER A 327 37.34 -5.67 16.95
C SER A 327 38.67 -4.97 17.16
N ALA A 328 39.77 -5.71 17.06
CA ALA A 328 41.09 -5.10 17.09
C ALA A 328 41.20 -4.06 15.97
N TYR A 329 41.58 -2.85 16.32
CA TYR A 329 41.84 -1.76 15.38
C TYR A 329 43.26 -1.24 15.60
N SER A 330 43.81 -0.61 14.56
CA SER A 330 45.07 0.11 14.65
C SER A 330 44.85 1.55 14.20
N VAL A 331 45.72 2.45 14.68
CA VAL A 331 45.73 3.86 14.29
C VAL A 331 47.02 4.14 13.55
N GLN A 332 46.92 4.84 12.42
CA GLN A 332 48.05 5.36 11.67
C GLN A 332 47.92 6.88 11.62
N SER A 333 48.98 7.60 12.00
CA SER A 333 48.99 9.05 11.84
C SER A 333 49.16 9.41 10.35
N PRO A 334 48.40 10.39 9.83
CA PRO A 334 48.58 10.87 8.47
C PRO A 334 50.02 11.31 8.25
N TYR A 335 50.61 10.88 7.14
CA TYR A 335 51.92 11.38 6.73
C TYR A 335 51.79 12.87 6.39
N ILE A 336 52.38 13.73 7.23
CA ILE A 336 52.60 15.13 6.90
C ILE A 336 54.01 15.21 6.31
N PRO A 337 54.17 15.37 4.97
CA PRO A 337 55.48 15.66 4.43
C PRO A 337 56.00 16.93 5.08
N ALA A 338 57.24 16.88 5.59
CA ALA A 338 57.89 18.05 6.14
C ALA A 338 57.94 19.12 5.05
N THR A 339 57.27 20.25 5.26
CA THR A 339 57.55 21.48 4.52
C THR A 339 58.92 21.94 4.98
N TYR A 340 59.93 21.67 4.15
CA TYR A 340 61.27 22.24 4.28
C TYR A 340 61.27 23.71 3.86
#